data_AF-A0A7R9FHL4-F1
#
_entry.id   AF-A0A7R9FHL4-F1
#
_cell.length_a   1.000
_cell.length_b   1.000
_cell.length_c   1.000
_cell.angle_alpha   90.00
_cell.angle_beta   90.00
_cell.angle_gamma   90.00
#
_symmetry.space_group_name_H-M   'P 1'
#
loop_
_entity.id
_entity.type
_entity.pdbx_description
1 polymer ?
#
loop_
_entity_poly.entity_id
_entity_poly.type
_entity_poly.pdbx_seq_one_letter_code
_entity_poly.pdbx_strand_id
1 'polypeptide(L)'
;MVAFYPYFVSCSDSATLHDVVVCVYFRVGRVSAHINHIREVAGVDHVGIGAGYDGINITPLGLEDVSRYPYLLAELLGTGRWTQSDLHKLIGRNLIRVFHEVQQIPSYDNITHPRMREEYPLHPEIG
;
A
#
# COMPACT_ATOMS: atom_id res chain seq x y z
N MET A 1 -3.10 1.22 1.73
CA MET A 1 -2.10 0.58 0.85
C MET A 1 -0.97 0.04 1.70
N VAL A 2 -0.24 -0.98 1.24
CA VAL A 2 0.88 -1.61 1.97
C VAL A 2 2.21 -1.07 1.48
N ALA A 3 2.99 -0.50 2.41
CA ALA A 3 4.36 -0.06 2.17
C ALA A 3 5.35 -1.20 2.38
N PHE A 4 6.47 -1.19 1.63
CA PHE A 4 7.50 -2.23 1.74
C PHE A 4 8.61 -1.86 2.72
N TYR A 5 8.45 -0.80 3.51
CA TYR A 5 9.46 -0.43 4.49
C TYR A 5 9.55 -1.45 5.64
N PRO A 6 10.69 -2.15 5.84
CA PRO A 6 10.82 -3.25 6.78
C PRO A 6 10.34 -2.93 8.21
N TYR A 7 10.54 -1.70 8.68
CA TYR A 7 10.11 -1.27 10.02
C TYR A 7 8.58 -1.17 10.20
N PHE A 8 7.81 -1.01 9.12
CA PHE A 8 6.34 -0.97 9.19
C PHE A 8 5.70 -2.36 9.06
N VAL A 9 6.48 -3.34 8.65
CA VAL A 9 6.00 -4.67 8.26
C VAL A 9 6.63 -5.77 9.10
N SER A 10 7.72 -5.50 9.81
CA SER A 10 8.41 -6.43 10.70
C SER A 10 8.83 -5.76 12.00
N CYS A 11 9.04 -6.56 13.05
CA CYS A 11 9.60 -6.09 14.34
C CYS A 11 11.12 -6.32 14.40
N SER A 12 11.76 -6.56 13.26
CA SER A 12 13.19 -6.80 13.07
C SER A 12 13.74 -5.84 12.03
N ASP A 13 15.05 -5.63 12.01
CA ASP A 13 15.67 -4.69 11.06
C ASP A 13 15.75 -5.24 9.61
N SER A 14 15.24 -6.46 9.37
CA SER A 14 15.24 -7.14 8.06
C SER A 14 13.93 -7.86 7.75
N ALA A 15 13.54 -7.85 6.47
CA ALA A 15 12.37 -8.53 5.91
C ALA A 15 12.71 -9.23 4.57
N THR A 16 11.97 -10.28 4.17
CA THR A 16 12.21 -11.09 2.94
C THR A 16 10.98 -11.32 2.04
N LEU A 17 11.12 -11.90 0.84
CA LEU A 17 10.02 -12.19 -0.09
C LEU A 17 9.11 -13.27 0.49
N HIS A 18 9.70 -14.24 1.19
CA HIS A 18 8.93 -15.22 1.93
C HIS A 18 8.14 -14.54 3.05
N ASP A 19 8.71 -13.50 3.66
CA ASP A 19 7.96 -12.64 4.57
C ASP A 19 6.78 -11.99 3.89
N VAL A 20 6.87 -11.62 2.62
CA VAL A 20 5.85 -10.97 1.80
C VAL A 20 4.75 -11.91 1.35
N VAL A 21 4.99 -13.23 1.25
CA VAL A 21 3.99 -14.08 0.61
C VAL A 21 3.62 -15.41 1.27
N VAL A 22 4.48 -16.01 2.09
CA VAL A 22 4.21 -17.33 2.69
C VAL A 22 4.08 -17.20 4.20
N CYS A 23 2.97 -17.68 4.76
CA CYS A 23 2.84 -17.94 6.20
C CYS A 23 2.70 -19.45 6.41
N VAL A 24 3.82 -20.16 6.32
CA VAL A 24 3.91 -21.59 6.65
C VAL A 24 5.17 -21.77 7.51
N TYR A 25 4.95 -21.85 8.83
CA TYR A 25 5.90 -22.10 9.93
C TYR A 25 6.84 -20.96 10.37
N PHE A 26 6.54 -20.46 11.58
CA PHE A 26 7.47 -20.14 12.68
C PHE A 26 8.77 -19.35 12.36
N ARG A 27 8.69 -18.06 12.69
CA ARG A 27 9.78 -17.06 12.92
C ARG A 27 10.47 -16.52 11.65
N VAL A 28 10.33 -15.19 11.50
CA VAL A 28 10.82 -14.31 10.41
C VAL A 28 9.98 -14.46 9.14
N GLY A 29 9.07 -13.51 8.89
CA GLY A 29 7.99 -13.74 7.93
C GLY A 29 6.77 -12.79 7.96
N ARG A 30 6.89 -11.45 7.88
CA ARG A 30 5.79 -10.52 8.28
C ARG A 30 5.15 -9.57 7.25
N VAL A 31 5.57 -9.50 5.99
CA VAL A 31 4.92 -8.62 4.98
C VAL A 31 3.61 -9.23 4.39
N SER A 32 3.50 -10.56 4.21
CA SER A 32 2.31 -11.33 3.81
C SER A 32 1.25 -11.30 4.87
N ALA A 33 1.68 -11.43 6.12
CA ALA A 33 0.82 -11.26 7.27
C ALA A 33 0.14 -9.89 7.18
N HIS A 34 0.84 -8.86 6.70
CA HIS A 34 0.26 -7.54 6.57
C HIS A 34 -0.77 -7.42 5.43
N ILE A 35 -0.45 -7.86 4.21
CA ILE A 35 -1.40 -7.83 3.09
C ILE A 35 -2.64 -8.71 3.39
N ASN A 36 -2.42 -9.91 3.93
CA ASN A 36 -3.51 -10.82 4.29
C ASN A 36 -4.31 -10.30 5.47
N HIS A 37 -3.69 -9.72 6.50
CA HIS A 37 -4.40 -9.13 7.63
C HIS A 37 -5.28 -7.95 7.20
N ILE A 38 -4.76 -7.05 6.35
CA ILE A 38 -5.56 -5.95 5.81
C ILE A 38 -6.73 -6.49 5.00
N ARG A 39 -6.53 -7.53 4.18
CA ARG A 39 -7.63 -8.20 3.48
C ARG A 39 -8.65 -8.81 4.43
N GLU A 40 -8.21 -9.47 5.51
CA GLU A 40 -9.09 -10.11 6.49
C GLU A 40 -9.91 -9.08 7.29
N VAL A 41 -9.31 -7.93 7.63
CA VAL A 41 -9.96 -6.88 8.43
C VAL A 41 -10.80 -5.93 7.57
N ALA A 42 -10.25 -5.44 6.45
CA ALA A 42 -10.88 -4.42 5.61
C ALA A 42 -11.60 -4.99 4.37
N GLY A 43 -11.37 -6.26 4.04
CA GLY A 43 -11.89 -6.88 2.82
C GLY A 43 -11.02 -6.66 1.59
N VAL A 44 -11.21 -7.52 0.58
CA VAL A 44 -10.39 -7.53 -0.65
C VAL A 44 -10.56 -6.28 -1.50
N ASP A 45 -11.66 -5.55 -1.33
CA ASP A 45 -11.92 -4.30 -2.06
C ASP A 45 -11.17 -3.10 -1.47
N HIS A 46 -10.50 -3.24 -0.32
CA HIS A 46 -9.88 -2.11 0.40
C HIS A 46 -8.37 -2.26 0.61
N VAL A 47 -7.75 -3.22 -0.07
CA VAL A 47 -6.30 -3.48 -0.01
C VAL A 47 -5.61 -3.03 -1.31
N GLY A 48 -4.40 -2.51 -1.20
CA GLY A 48 -3.61 -2.04 -2.35
C GLY A 48 -2.13 -2.00 -2.03
N ILE A 49 -1.27 -1.91 -3.05
CA ILE A 49 0.18 -1.84 -2.88
C ILE A 49 0.67 -0.40 -3.02
N GLY A 50 1.57 0.02 -2.14
CA GLY A 50 2.22 1.32 -2.18
C GLY A 50 3.65 1.18 -1.68
N ALA A 51 4.51 0.52 -2.47
CA ALA A 51 5.81 0.01 -2.05
C ALA A 51 6.74 1.07 -1.42
N GLY A 52 6.68 2.32 -1.89
CA GLY A 52 7.57 3.39 -1.41
C GLY A 52 9.01 3.27 -1.93
N TYR A 53 9.24 2.57 -3.05
CA TYR A 53 10.54 2.53 -3.72
C TYR A 53 11.09 3.94 -3.95
N ASP A 54 12.42 4.08 -3.91
CA ASP A 54 13.18 5.34 -3.98
C ASP A 54 12.91 6.34 -2.83
N GLY A 55 11.95 6.05 -1.94
CA GLY A 55 11.68 6.82 -0.72
C GLY A 55 12.13 6.16 0.58
N ILE A 56 12.72 4.96 0.50
CA ILE A 56 13.16 4.15 1.64
C ILE A 56 14.60 3.67 1.46
N ASN A 57 15.33 3.55 2.56
CA ASN A 57 16.74 3.15 2.54
C ASN A 57 16.96 1.62 2.53
N ILE A 58 15.93 0.83 2.84
CA ILE A 58 15.98 -0.63 2.91
C ILE A 58 14.66 -1.17 2.37
N THR A 59 14.75 -2.20 1.53
CA THR A 59 13.63 -2.96 0.99
C THR A 59 13.66 -4.40 1.51
N PRO A 60 12.53 -5.14 1.47
CA PRO A 60 12.52 -6.55 1.80
C PRO A 60 13.33 -7.33 0.76
N LEU A 61 14.12 -8.32 1.19
CA LEU A 61 14.87 -9.22 0.31
C LEU A 61 13.92 -9.88 -0.69
N GLY A 62 14.27 -9.96 -1.97
CA GLY A 62 13.41 -10.43 -3.07
C GLY A 62 12.32 -9.44 -3.52
N LEU A 63 12.19 -8.30 -2.84
CA LEU A 63 11.47 -7.10 -3.30
C LEU A 63 12.43 -5.92 -3.40
N GLU A 64 13.61 -6.14 -3.98
CA GLU A 64 14.66 -5.09 -4.03
C GLU A 64 14.21 -3.88 -4.85
N ASP A 65 13.45 -4.10 -5.91
CA ASP A 65 13.05 -3.09 -6.87
C ASP A 65 11.71 -3.41 -7.56
N VAL A 66 11.28 -2.51 -8.44
CA VAL A 66 10.01 -2.62 -9.18
C VAL A 66 9.91 -3.83 -10.10
N SER A 67 11.03 -4.45 -10.52
CA SER A 67 11.01 -5.68 -11.31
C SER A 67 10.51 -6.89 -10.52
N ARG A 68 10.36 -6.76 -9.19
CA ARG A 68 9.96 -7.85 -8.29
C ARG A 68 8.46 -8.05 -8.14
N TYR A 69 7.62 -7.15 -8.67
CA TYR A 69 6.16 -7.30 -8.59
C TYR A 69 5.63 -8.62 -9.16
N PRO A 70 6.11 -9.16 -10.31
CA PRO A 70 5.64 -10.45 -10.81
C PRO A 70 5.86 -11.60 -9.83
N TYR A 71 6.98 -11.60 -9.10
CA TYR A 71 7.30 -12.62 -8.10
C TYR A 71 6.33 -12.55 -6.92
N LEU A 72 6.06 -11.34 -6.40
CA LEU A 72 5.05 -11.13 -5.38
C LEU A 72 3.68 -11.68 -5.78
N LEU A 73 3.24 -11.39 -7.01
CA LEU A 73 1.93 -11.85 -7.49
C LEU A 73 1.88 -13.36 -7.71
N ALA A 74 2.95 -13.95 -8.25
CA ALA A 74 3.05 -15.39 -8.47
C ALA A 74 2.97 -16.14 -7.13
N GLU A 75 3.72 -15.68 -6.14
CA GLU A 75 3.68 -16.23 -4.80
C GLU A 75 2.28 -16.08 -4.17
N LEU A 76 1.60 -14.92 -4.33
CA LEU A 76 0.28 -14.69 -3.71
C LEU A 76 -0.76 -15.64 -4.31
N LEU A 77 -0.69 -15.88 -5.63
CA LEU A 77 -1.48 -16.91 -6.31
C LEU A 77 -1.13 -18.31 -5.80
N GLY A 78 0.16 -18.61 -5.63
CA GLY A 78 0.67 -19.89 -5.14
C GLY A 78 0.11 -20.29 -3.77
N THR A 79 -0.25 -19.32 -2.92
CA THR A 79 -0.87 -19.61 -1.61
C THR A 79 -2.28 -20.22 -1.70
N GLY A 80 -2.97 -20.09 -2.84
CA GLY A 80 -4.37 -20.45 -3.01
C GLY A 80 -5.38 -19.54 -2.26
N ARG A 81 -4.92 -18.57 -1.48
CA ARG A 81 -5.79 -17.60 -0.77
C ARG A 81 -6.28 -16.47 -1.70
N TRP A 82 -5.59 -16.23 -2.81
CA TRP A 82 -5.85 -15.14 -3.74
C TRP A 82 -6.27 -15.67 -5.10
N THR A 83 -7.36 -15.13 -5.65
CA THR A 83 -7.74 -15.37 -7.04
C THR A 83 -7.10 -14.32 -7.97
N GLN A 84 -7.08 -14.59 -9.26
CA GLN A 84 -6.62 -13.60 -10.26
C GLN A 84 -7.46 -12.31 -10.21
N SER A 85 -8.76 -12.42 -9.92
CA SER A 85 -9.65 -11.27 -9.74
C SER A 85 -9.26 -10.43 -8.52
N ASP A 86 -8.92 -11.09 -7.40
CA ASP A 86 -8.47 -10.42 -6.19
C ASP A 86 -7.13 -9.70 -6.42
N LEU A 87 -6.23 -10.30 -7.20
CA LEU A 87 -4.97 -9.64 -7.55
C LEU A 87 -5.18 -8.41 -8.42
N HIS A 88 -6.10 -8.42 -9.38
CA HIS A 88 -6.43 -7.21 -10.14
C HIS A 88 -6.91 -6.07 -9.24
N LYS A 89 -7.65 -6.40 -8.17
CA LYS A 89 -8.05 -5.43 -7.14
C LYS A 89 -6.85 -4.87 -6.39
N LEU A 90 -5.99 -5.76 -5.88
CA LEU A 90 -4.78 -5.43 -5.13
C LEU A 90 -3.82 -4.52 -5.91
N ILE A 91 -3.55 -4.81 -7.19
CA ILE A 91 -2.53 -4.09 -7.97
C ILE A 91 -3.02 -2.75 -8.53
N GLY A 92 -4.33 -2.50 -8.58
CA GLY A 92 -4.79 -1.23 -9.14
C GLY A 92 -6.29 -0.98 -9.18
N ARG A 93 -7.17 -1.99 -9.31
CA ARG A 93 -8.61 -1.70 -9.46
C ARG A 93 -9.22 -1.05 -8.22
N ASN A 94 -8.71 -1.37 -7.02
CA ASN A 94 -9.15 -0.70 -5.80
C ASN A 94 -8.75 0.79 -5.79
N LEU A 95 -7.54 1.11 -6.23
CA LEU A 95 -7.08 2.48 -6.38
C LEU A 95 -7.91 3.23 -7.42
N ILE A 96 -8.09 2.66 -8.61
CA ILE A 96 -8.86 3.29 -9.69
C ILE A 96 -10.30 3.56 -9.26
N ARG A 97 -10.95 2.62 -8.55
CA ARG A 97 -12.30 2.82 -8.02
C ARG A 97 -12.35 4.05 -7.10
N VAL A 98 -11.47 4.11 -6.11
CA VAL A 98 -11.41 5.24 -5.16
C VAL A 98 -11.09 6.55 -5.89
N PHE A 99 -10.16 6.53 -6.84
CA PHE A 99 -9.79 7.72 -7.61
C PHE A 99 -10.96 8.24 -8.44
N HIS A 100 -11.73 7.33 -9.06
CA HIS A 100 -12.94 7.68 -9.79
C HIS A 100 -14.00 8.30 -8.86
N GLU A 101 -14.22 7.73 -7.67
CA GLU A 101 -15.16 8.28 -6.68
C GLU A 101 -14.76 9.70 -6.24
N VAL A 102 -13.47 9.94 -5.99
CA VAL A 102 -12.94 11.27 -5.65
C VAL A 102 -13.18 12.28 -6.78
N GLN A 103 -13.03 11.85 -8.04
CA GLN A 103 -13.27 12.72 -9.20
C GLN A 103 -14.74 13.13 -9.37
N GLN A 104 -15.69 12.39 -8.81
CA GLN A 104 -17.11 12.77 -8.85
C GLN A 104 -17.47 13.86 -7.83
N ILE A 105 -16.55 14.17 -6.89
CA ILE A 105 -16.75 15.26 -5.94
C ILE A 105 -16.64 16.59 -6.68
N PRO A 106 -17.61 17.52 -6.52
CA PRO A 106 -17.55 18.83 -7.16
C PRO A 106 -16.25 19.57 -6.83
N SER A 107 -15.74 20.34 -7.79
CA SER A 107 -14.60 21.23 -7.58
C SER A 107 -14.87 22.19 -6.42
N TYR A 108 -13.82 22.58 -5.71
CA TYR A 108 -13.89 23.49 -4.57
C TYR A 108 -14.68 24.78 -4.87
N ASP A 109 -14.59 25.28 -6.10
CA ASP A 109 -15.33 26.47 -6.58
C ASP A 109 -16.86 26.30 -6.56
N ASN A 110 -17.35 25.06 -6.58
CA ASN A 110 -18.78 24.72 -6.52
C ASN A 110 -19.24 24.31 -5.12
N ILE A 111 -18.34 24.28 -4.13
CA ILE A 111 -18.66 23.95 -2.74
C ILE A 111 -19.01 25.25 -2.00
N THR A 112 -20.29 25.45 -1.70
CA THR A 112 -20.80 26.61 -0.94
C THR A 112 -20.42 26.58 0.56
N HIS A 113 -19.45 25.77 0.99
CA HIS A 113 -19.15 25.56 2.40
C HIS A 113 -18.10 26.55 2.93
N PRO A 114 -18.42 27.42 3.92
CA PRO A 114 -17.56 28.54 4.33
C PRO A 114 -16.25 28.19 5.08
N ARG A 115 -15.87 26.92 5.23
CA ARG A 115 -14.91 26.49 6.29
C ARG A 115 -13.52 26.04 5.85
N MET A 116 -13.11 26.31 4.61
CA MET A 116 -11.78 25.87 4.12
C MET A 116 -10.95 27.03 3.55
N ARG A 117 -11.21 28.26 3.96
CA ARG A 117 -10.30 29.39 3.71
C ARG A 117 -9.37 29.54 4.93
N GLU A 118 -8.44 28.61 5.10
CA GLU A 118 -7.26 28.90 5.92
C GLU A 118 -6.38 29.85 5.11
N GLU A 119 -6.55 31.16 5.34
CA GLU A 119 -5.53 32.14 5.00
C GLU A 119 -4.29 31.79 5.83
N TYR A 120 -3.32 31.10 5.22
CA TYR A 120 -1.98 31.02 5.77
C TYR A 120 -1.39 32.44 5.71
N PRO A 121 -1.15 33.12 6.84
CA PRO A 121 -0.50 34.41 6.81
C PRO A 121 0.90 34.22 6.25
N LEU A 122 1.21 34.92 5.16
CA LEU A 122 2.57 35.02 4.65
C LEU A 122 3.43 35.57 5.80
N HIS A 123 4.35 34.75 6.31
CA HIS A 123 5.31 35.21 7.30
C HIS A 123 6.09 36.40 6.72
N PRO A 124 6.28 37.49 7.48
CA PRO A 124 7.01 38.65 6.98
C PRO A 124 8.44 38.22 6.63
N GLU A 125 8.88 38.60 5.44
CA GLU A 125 10.26 38.42 4.99
C GLU A 125 11.19 39.06 6.03
N ILE A 126 12.03 38.23 6.64
CA ILE A 126 13.16 38.67 7.47
C ILE A 126 14.16 39.34 6.52
N GLY A 127 14.22 40.67 6.61
CA GLY A 127 15.21 41.51 5.92
C GLY A 127 16.61 41.43 6.51
#